data_AF-T2JER5-F1
#
_entry.id   AF-T2JER5-F1
#
_cell.length_a   1.000
_cell.length_b   1.000
_cell.length_c   1.000
_cell.angle_alpha   90.00
_cell.angle_beta   90.00
_cell.angle_gamma   90.00
#
_symmetry.space_group_name_H-M   'P 1'
#
loop_
_entity.id
_entity.type
_entity.pdbx_description
1 polymer ?
#
loop_
_entity_poly.entity_id
_entity_poly.type
_entity_poly.pdbx_seq_one_letter_code
_entity_poly.pdbx_strand_id
1 'polypeptide(L)'
;MTKILDNEDSSSNEDVFAQVRALLTEMLSLFQKKANTKSRQSLQKLCGQLGQLFPKVKSWQDLTQTASSAIGNPQHSYATLAPVIIKELKQNSDYIELKQENKVNTGDALEQLAEAQLPYILVSLDPHHIAETLRKVLNSQQLSNLAQAL
;
A
#
# COMPACT_ATOMS: atom_id res chain seq x y z
N MET A 1 3.16 34.14 39.18
CA MET A 1 3.69 32.76 38.97
C MET A 1 2.78 32.08 37.95
N THR A 2 2.88 32.47 36.68
CA THR A 2 2.01 31.94 35.62
C THR A 2 2.81 30.90 34.85
N LYS A 3 2.44 29.62 35.02
CA LYS A 3 3.00 28.50 34.26
C LYS A 3 2.54 28.65 32.81
N ILE A 4 3.50 28.90 31.91
CA ILE A 4 3.36 28.66 30.47
C ILE A 4 3.53 27.14 30.30
N LEU A 5 2.46 26.45 29.94
CA LEU A 5 2.44 25.04 29.55
C LEU A 5 1.95 25.00 28.11
N ASP A 6 2.87 25.12 27.15
CA ASP A 6 2.63 24.80 25.74
C ASP A 6 4.01 24.82 25.03
N ASN A 7 4.79 23.73 25.11
CA ASN A 7 5.99 23.62 24.26
C ASN A 7 6.50 22.19 23.95
N GLU A 8 5.88 21.12 24.48
CA GLU A 8 6.45 19.76 24.28
C GLU A 8 5.78 18.98 23.12
N ASP A 9 4.54 19.29 22.74
CA ASP A 9 3.81 18.56 21.69
C ASP A 9 4.12 19.02 20.25
N SER A 10 4.69 20.22 20.07
CA SER A 10 4.95 20.79 18.73
C SER A 10 6.18 20.18 18.05
N SER A 11 7.20 19.80 18.84
CA SER A 11 8.47 19.26 18.33
C SER A 11 8.33 17.83 17.79
N SER A 12 7.53 16.99 18.47
CA SER A 12 7.33 15.59 18.06
C SER A 12 6.47 15.45 16.81
N ASN A 13 5.52 16.36 16.56
CA ASN A 13 4.69 16.31 15.36
C ASN A 13 5.47 16.76 14.11
N GLU A 14 6.29 17.81 14.23
CA GLU A 14 7.09 18.31 13.11
C GLU A 14 8.07 17.25 12.58
N ASP A 15 8.64 16.43 13.49
CA ASP A 15 9.48 15.30 13.15
C ASP A 15 8.73 14.19 12.39
N VAL A 16 7.50 13.86 12.80
CA VAL A 16 6.67 12.84 12.10
C VAL A 16 6.35 13.27 10.66
N PHE A 17 5.97 14.53 10.42
CA PHE A 17 5.69 15.02 9.06
C PHE A 17 6.96 15.14 8.22
N ALA A 18 8.12 15.39 8.83
CA ALA A 18 9.41 15.30 8.14
C ALA A 18 9.69 13.86 7.68
N GLN A 19 9.39 12.86 8.52
CA GLN A 19 9.51 11.45 8.15
C GLN A 19 8.56 11.06 7.01
N VAL A 20 7.31 11.54 7.01
CA VAL A 20 6.39 11.34 5.87
C VAL A 20 7.02 11.86 4.57
N ARG A 21 7.51 13.11 4.56
CA ARG A 21 8.13 13.72 3.38
C ARG A 21 9.37 12.94 2.91
N ALA A 22 10.17 12.43 3.83
CA ALA A 22 11.33 11.60 3.52
C ALA A 22 10.91 10.29 2.83
N LEU A 23 9.92 9.57 3.38
CA LEU A 23 9.41 8.33 2.81
C LEU A 23 8.78 8.55 1.42
N LEU A 24 8.01 9.62 1.23
CA LEU A 24 7.45 9.96 -0.09
C LEU A 24 8.52 10.26 -1.14
N THR A 25 9.62 10.91 -0.73
CA THR A 25 10.77 11.17 -1.61
C THR A 25 11.48 9.88 -2.01
N GLU A 26 11.61 8.93 -1.07
CA GLU A 26 12.15 7.61 -1.35
C GLU A 26 11.24 6.82 -2.31
N MET A 27 9.93 6.85 -2.09
CA MET A 27 8.95 6.24 -2.99
C MET A 27 9.08 6.81 -4.41
N LEU A 28 9.15 8.13 -4.54
CA LEU A 28 9.31 8.78 -5.85
C LEU A 28 10.59 8.33 -6.55
N SER A 29 11.69 8.21 -5.81
CA SER A 29 12.97 7.72 -6.33
C SER A 29 12.92 6.26 -6.80
N LEU A 30 12.09 5.42 -6.16
CA LEU A 30 11.84 4.05 -6.60
C LEU A 30 10.90 3.98 -7.81
N PHE A 31 9.87 4.81 -7.87
CA PHE A 31 8.94 4.87 -9.00
C PHE A 31 9.61 5.31 -10.31
N GLN A 32 10.68 6.12 -10.24
CA GLN A 32 11.47 6.52 -11.41
C GLN A 32 12.32 5.38 -12.01
N LYS A 33 12.53 4.28 -11.26
CA LYS A 33 13.30 3.12 -11.71
C LYS A 33 12.43 2.14 -12.48
N LYS A 34 13.05 1.22 -13.22
CA LYS A 34 12.34 0.14 -13.91
C LYS A 34 11.58 -0.75 -12.92
N ALA A 35 10.29 -0.94 -13.15
CA ALA A 35 9.43 -1.80 -12.35
C ALA A 35 9.92 -3.26 -12.36
N ASN A 36 9.99 -3.86 -11.17
CA ASN A 36 10.29 -5.28 -10.97
C ASN A 36 9.78 -5.71 -9.59
N THR A 37 9.76 -7.02 -9.32
CA THR A 37 9.23 -7.57 -8.06
C THR A 37 9.93 -7.00 -6.82
N LYS A 38 11.25 -6.82 -6.87
CA LYS A 38 12.03 -6.28 -5.74
C LYS A 38 11.69 -4.82 -5.47
N SER A 39 11.58 -3.99 -6.51
CA SER A 39 11.21 -2.58 -6.33
C SER A 39 9.77 -2.41 -5.85
N ARG A 40 8.84 -3.27 -6.28
CA ARG A 40 7.45 -3.28 -5.77
C ARG A 40 7.43 -3.62 -4.28
N GLN A 41 8.15 -4.68 -3.86
CA GLN A 41 8.26 -5.04 -2.45
C GLN A 41 8.87 -3.93 -1.60
N SER A 42 9.89 -3.23 -2.10
CA SER A 42 10.45 -2.04 -1.42
C SER A 42 9.42 -0.93 -1.25
N LEU A 43 8.65 -0.61 -2.30
CA LEU A 43 7.57 0.37 -2.22
C LEU A 43 6.47 -0.04 -1.24
N GLN A 44 6.08 -1.31 -1.20
CA GLN A 44 5.10 -1.82 -0.23
C GLN A 44 5.60 -1.71 1.21
N LYS A 45 6.90 -1.91 1.45
CA LYS A 45 7.50 -1.68 2.78
C LYS A 45 7.42 -0.22 3.20
N LEU A 46 7.68 0.71 2.28
CA LEU A 46 7.53 2.15 2.53
C LEU A 46 6.08 2.51 2.89
N CYS A 47 5.08 1.92 2.23
CA CYS A 47 3.68 2.05 2.64
C CYS A 47 3.42 1.54 4.06
N GLY A 48 4.01 0.40 4.44
CA GLY A 48 3.92 -0.10 5.81
C GLY A 48 4.57 0.83 6.84
N GLN A 49 5.72 1.43 6.52
CA GLN A 49 6.37 2.44 7.36
C GLN A 49 5.52 3.70 7.50
N LEU A 50 4.92 4.18 6.40
CA LEU A 50 3.97 5.29 6.42
C LEU A 50 2.78 5.00 7.33
N GLY A 51 2.20 3.79 7.26
CA GLY A 51 1.11 3.38 8.15
C GLY A 51 1.48 3.50 9.63
N GLN A 52 2.70 3.15 10.02
CA GLN A 52 3.15 3.21 11.41
C GLN A 52 3.27 4.62 11.98
N LEU A 53 3.31 5.67 11.15
CA LEU A 53 3.44 7.06 11.61
C LEU A 53 2.16 7.60 12.26
N PHE A 54 0.98 7.12 11.85
CA PHE A 54 -0.31 7.55 12.40
C PHE A 54 -1.18 6.34 12.80
N PRO A 55 -0.78 5.54 13.81
CA PRO A 55 -1.42 4.27 14.14
C PRO A 55 -2.84 4.41 14.68
N LYS A 56 -3.22 5.61 15.16
CA LYS A 56 -4.57 5.91 15.68
C LYS A 56 -5.54 6.41 14.60
N VAL A 57 -5.05 6.77 13.42
CA VAL A 57 -5.87 7.30 12.32
C VAL A 57 -6.25 6.14 11.42
N LYS A 58 -7.44 5.56 11.62
CA LYS A 58 -7.87 4.36 10.88
C LYS A 58 -7.91 4.57 9.37
N SER A 59 -8.44 5.69 8.90
CA SER A 59 -8.50 6.04 7.48
C SER A 59 -7.10 6.15 6.84
N TRP A 60 -6.07 6.51 7.61
CA TRP A 60 -4.68 6.49 7.15
C TRP A 60 -4.13 5.06 7.01
N GLN A 61 -4.49 4.16 7.95
CA GLN A 61 -4.14 2.75 7.83
C GLN A 61 -4.75 2.15 6.56
N ASP A 62 -6.03 2.43 6.32
CA ASP A 62 -6.75 1.94 5.14
C ASP A 62 -6.14 2.49 3.84
N LEU A 63 -5.80 3.78 3.81
CA LEU A 63 -5.13 4.43 2.67
C LEU A 63 -3.77 3.81 2.36
N THR A 64 -2.90 3.67 3.37
CA THR A 64 -1.53 3.13 3.19
C THR A 64 -1.55 1.65 2.80
N GLN A 65 -2.52 0.89 3.31
CA GLN A 65 -2.76 -0.49 2.89
C GLN A 65 -3.25 -0.57 1.44
N THR A 66 -4.18 0.30 1.05
CA THR A 66 -4.70 0.34 -0.33
C THR A 66 -3.60 0.73 -1.32
N ALA A 67 -2.75 1.70 -0.97
CA ALA A 67 -1.57 2.03 -1.76
C ALA A 67 -0.60 0.83 -1.91
N SER A 68 -0.37 0.09 -0.82
CA SER A 68 0.44 -1.13 -0.85
C SER A 68 -0.14 -2.20 -1.80
N SER A 69 -1.47 -2.39 -1.79
CA SER A 69 -2.17 -3.29 -2.70
C SER A 69 -2.03 -2.85 -4.16
N ALA A 70 -2.23 -1.55 -4.45
CA ALA A 70 -2.05 -0.99 -5.79
C ALA A 70 -0.63 -1.18 -6.32
N ILE A 71 0.39 -0.96 -5.48
CA ILE A 71 1.80 -1.23 -5.83
C ILE A 71 2.04 -2.71 -6.10
N GLY A 72 1.38 -3.59 -5.35
CA GLY A 72 1.44 -5.04 -5.53
C GLY A 72 0.85 -5.52 -6.86
N ASN A 73 -0.06 -4.75 -7.46
CA ASN A 73 -0.73 -5.11 -8.70
C ASN A 73 0.24 -5.02 -9.91
N PRO A 74 0.60 -6.15 -10.55
CA PRO A 74 1.55 -6.16 -11.66
C PRO A 74 0.98 -5.56 -12.95
N GLN A 75 -0.34 -5.40 -13.06
CA GLN A 75 -0.99 -4.87 -14.26
C GLN A 75 -0.74 -3.38 -14.47
N HIS A 76 -0.51 -2.64 -13.37
CA HIS A 76 -0.29 -1.20 -13.44
C HIS A 76 1.19 -0.85 -13.51
N SER A 77 1.54 -0.01 -14.48
CA SER A 77 2.88 0.53 -14.63
C SER A 77 3.19 1.54 -13.52
N TYR A 78 4.47 1.77 -13.24
CA TYR A 78 4.88 2.82 -12.28
C TYR A 78 4.46 4.22 -12.72
N ALA A 79 4.39 4.48 -14.03
CA ALA A 79 3.90 5.75 -14.55
C ALA A 79 2.40 5.97 -14.25
N THR A 80 1.63 4.89 -14.14
CA THR A 80 0.22 4.92 -13.75
C THR A 80 0.06 5.05 -12.23
N LEU A 81 0.86 4.30 -11.46
CA LEU A 81 0.76 4.22 -10.01
C LEU A 81 1.26 5.47 -9.29
N ALA A 82 2.44 5.97 -9.66
CA ALA A 82 3.13 7.05 -8.96
C ALA A 82 2.29 8.34 -8.79
N PRO A 83 1.64 8.90 -9.83
CA PRO A 83 0.92 10.16 -9.66
C PRO A 83 -0.28 10.05 -8.71
N VAL A 84 -0.97 8.90 -8.68
CA VAL A 84 -2.12 8.69 -7.78
C VAL A 84 -1.63 8.48 -6.35
N ILE A 85 -0.71 7.54 -6.16
CA ILE A 85 -0.23 7.15 -4.83
C ILE A 85 0.47 8.31 -4.11
N ILE A 86 1.39 8.99 -4.78
CA ILE A 86 2.14 10.11 -4.16
C ILE A 86 1.19 11.26 -3.84
N LYS A 87 0.23 11.57 -4.73
CA LYS A 87 -0.75 12.64 -4.50
C LYS A 87 -1.62 12.33 -3.29
N GLU A 88 -2.23 11.15 -3.24
CA GLU A 88 -3.16 10.81 -2.16
C GLU A 88 -2.45 10.68 -0.81
N LEU A 89 -1.28 10.04 -0.74
CA LEU A 89 -0.53 9.94 0.50
C LEU A 89 -0.11 11.32 1.03
N LYS A 90 0.37 12.21 0.15
CA LYS A 90 0.72 13.58 0.53
C LYS A 90 -0.52 14.35 1.01
N GLN A 91 -1.58 14.36 0.21
CA GLN A 91 -2.78 15.14 0.53
C GLN A 91 -3.40 14.70 1.86
N ASN A 92 -3.46 13.39 2.12
CA ASN A 92 -3.97 12.86 3.36
C ASN A 92 -3.04 13.13 4.55
N SER A 93 -1.71 13.10 4.38
CA SER A 93 -0.80 13.54 5.44
C SER A 93 -0.95 15.03 5.76
N ASP A 94 -1.17 15.87 4.74
CA ASP A 94 -1.42 17.30 4.92
C ASP A 94 -2.73 17.53 5.70
N TYR A 95 -3.77 16.71 5.49
CA TYR A 95 -4.99 16.76 6.31
C TYR A 95 -4.74 16.41 7.78
N ILE A 96 -3.91 15.40 8.05
CA ILE A 96 -3.55 15.04 9.44
C ILE A 96 -2.75 16.18 10.09
N GLU A 97 -1.79 16.78 9.38
CA GLU A 97 -0.98 17.93 9.85
C GLU A 97 -1.86 19.12 10.24
N LEU A 98 -2.91 19.37 9.44
CA LEU A 98 -3.88 20.44 9.68
C LEU A 98 -4.98 20.08 10.69
N LYS A 99 -4.87 18.93 11.38
CA LYS A 99 -5.89 18.41 12.33
C LYS A 99 -7.27 18.22 11.68
N GLN A 100 -7.29 17.89 10.39
CA GLN A 100 -8.48 17.61 9.57
C GLN A 100 -8.58 16.12 9.25
N GLU A 101 -8.33 15.24 10.23
CA GLU A 101 -8.35 13.79 10.05
C GLU A 101 -9.68 13.26 9.50
N ASN A 102 -10.77 13.98 9.73
CA ASN A 102 -12.10 13.68 9.17
C ASN A 102 -12.18 13.80 7.63
N LYS A 103 -11.18 14.43 7.00
CA LYS A 103 -11.05 14.50 5.54
C LYS A 103 -10.14 13.41 4.98
N VAL A 104 -9.49 12.61 5.82
CA VAL A 104 -8.61 11.54 5.37
C VAL A 104 -9.47 10.42 4.80
N ASN A 105 -9.26 10.11 3.53
CA ASN A 105 -9.97 9.06 2.82
C ASN A 105 -9.10 8.44 1.72
N THR A 106 -9.43 7.20 1.36
CA THR A 106 -8.95 6.55 0.14
C THR A 106 -9.81 7.03 -1.03
N GLY A 107 -9.18 7.50 -2.11
CA GLY A 107 -9.91 7.93 -3.31
C GLY A 107 -10.22 6.77 -4.25
N ASP A 108 -11.31 6.89 -5.01
CA ASP A 108 -11.76 5.87 -5.98
C ASP A 108 -10.66 5.46 -6.97
N ALA A 109 -9.81 6.41 -7.37
CA ALA A 109 -8.70 6.13 -8.29
C ALA A 109 -7.67 5.18 -7.68
N LEU A 110 -7.36 5.36 -6.39
CA LEU A 110 -6.44 4.47 -5.68
C LEU A 110 -7.09 3.11 -5.42
N GLU A 111 -8.37 3.07 -5.07
CA GLU A 111 -9.13 1.83 -4.92
C GLU A 111 -9.14 1.02 -6.22
N GLN A 112 -9.43 1.65 -7.35
CA GLN A 112 -9.41 0.99 -8.67
C GLN A 112 -8.02 0.42 -9.03
N LEU A 113 -6.94 1.11 -8.66
CA LEU A 113 -5.58 0.58 -8.89
C LEU A 113 -5.25 -0.59 -7.93
N ALA A 114 -5.84 -0.59 -6.75
CA ALA A 114 -5.69 -1.63 -5.73
C ALA A 114 -6.56 -2.85 -5.99
N GLU A 115 -7.64 -2.73 -6.78
CA GLU A 115 -8.44 -3.84 -7.25
C GLU A 115 -7.58 -4.80 -8.06
N ALA A 116 -7.05 -5.79 -7.36
CA ALA A 116 -6.48 -6.96 -8.00
C ALA A 116 -7.64 -7.70 -8.67
N GLN A 117 -7.65 -7.76 -10.00
CA GLN A 117 -8.31 -8.86 -10.68
C GLN A 117 -7.59 -10.12 -10.20
N LEU A 118 -8.18 -10.80 -9.20
CA LEU A 118 -7.73 -12.09 -8.74
C LEU A 118 -7.50 -12.96 -9.99
N PRO A 119 -6.32 -13.57 -10.16
CA PRO A 119 -6.12 -14.47 -11.28
C PRO A 119 -7.11 -15.63 -11.12
N TYR A 120 -8.19 -15.58 -11.88
CA TYR A 120 -9.12 -16.69 -12.02
C TYR A 120 -8.68 -17.52 -13.21
N ILE A 121 -8.72 -18.83 -13.04
CA ILE A 121 -8.48 -19.80 -14.10
C ILE A 121 -9.82 -20.47 -14.41
N LEU A 122 -10.25 -20.36 -15.66
CA LEU A 122 -11.36 -21.15 -16.16
C LEU A 122 -10.89 -22.59 -16.31
N VAL A 123 -11.57 -23.51 -15.64
CA VAL A 123 -11.25 -24.92 -15.68
C VAL A 123 -12.54 -25.74 -15.82
N SER A 124 -12.46 -26.82 -16.58
CA SER A 124 -13.55 -27.80 -16.65
C SER A 124 -13.73 -28.46 -15.28
N LEU A 125 -14.96 -28.87 -14.93
CA LEU A 125 -15.25 -29.60 -13.68
C LEU A 125 -14.74 -31.06 -13.69
N ASP A 126 -14.00 -31.44 -14.74
CA ASP A 126 -13.29 -32.71 -14.80
C ASP A 126 -12.09 -32.73 -13.82
N PRO A 127 -12.04 -33.66 -12.85
CA PRO A 127 -10.99 -33.68 -11.82
C PRO A 127 -9.56 -33.77 -12.37
N HIS A 128 -9.38 -34.44 -13.51
CA HIS A 128 -8.05 -34.55 -14.13
C HIS A 128 -7.60 -33.23 -14.78
N HIS A 129 -8.50 -32.55 -15.50
CA HIS A 129 -8.20 -31.22 -16.04
C HIS A 129 -7.98 -30.17 -14.95
N ILE A 130 -8.71 -30.26 -13.83
CA ILE A 130 -8.45 -29.41 -12.65
C ILE A 130 -7.03 -29.63 -12.16
N ALA A 131 -6.65 -30.88 -11.88
CA ALA A 131 -5.32 -31.20 -11.38
C ALA A 131 -4.21 -30.77 -12.35
N GLU A 132 -4.40 -30.97 -13.66
CA GLU A 132 -3.40 -30.58 -14.67
C GLU A 132 -3.24 -29.06 -14.77
N THR A 133 -4.35 -28.32 -14.78
CA THR A 133 -4.35 -26.85 -14.84
C THR A 133 -3.69 -26.27 -13.59
N LEU A 134 -4.05 -26.77 -12.41
CA LEU A 134 -3.44 -26.37 -11.15
C LEU A 134 -1.94 -26.67 -11.15
N ARG A 135 -1.50 -27.83 -11.66
CA ARG A 135 -0.07 -28.17 -11.75
C ARG A 135 0.72 -27.24 -12.68
N LYS A 136 0.08 -26.68 -13.71
CA LYS A 136 0.72 -25.71 -14.63
C LYS A 136 0.84 -24.31 -14.03
N VAL A 137 -0.08 -23.95 -13.15
CA VAL A 137 -0.21 -22.57 -12.62
C VAL A 137 0.46 -22.42 -11.26
N LEU A 138 0.35 -23.43 -10.40
CA LEU A 138 0.84 -23.42 -9.02
C LEU A 138 2.19 -24.14 -8.92
N ASN A 139 3.05 -23.66 -8.03
CA ASN A 139 4.31 -24.34 -7.72
C ASN A 139 4.08 -25.53 -6.75
N SER A 140 5.12 -26.34 -6.54
CA SER A 140 5.06 -27.54 -5.69
C SER A 140 4.63 -27.26 -4.25
N GLN A 141 5.10 -26.16 -3.64
CA GLN A 141 4.69 -25.78 -2.28
C GLN A 141 3.21 -25.41 -2.22
N GLN A 142 2.74 -24.64 -3.21
CA GLN A 142 1.34 -24.22 -3.27
C GLN A 142 0.39 -25.39 -3.55
N LEU A 143 0.80 -26.35 -4.38
CA LEU A 143 0.05 -27.59 -4.61
C LEU A 143 -0.06 -28.43 -3.34
N SER A 144 1.03 -28.56 -2.59
CA SER A 144 1.03 -29.26 -1.30
C SER A 144 0.09 -28.60 -0.30
N ASN A 145 0.14 -27.27 -0.17
CA ASN A 145 -0.75 -26.53 0.73
C ASN A 145 -2.23 -26.65 0.29
N LEU A 146 -2.51 -26.64 -1.01
CA LEU A 146 -3.87 -26.81 -1.53
C LEU A 146 -4.42 -28.22 -1.21
N ALA A 147 -3.61 -29.26 -1.39
CA ALA A 147 -4.00 -30.64 -1.09
C ALA A 147 -4.29 -30.88 0.40
N GLN A 148 -3.70 -30.08 1.30
CA GLN A 148 -3.98 -30.13 2.74
C GLN A 148 -5.27 -29.39 3.14
N ALA A 149 -5.76 -28.49 2.27
CA ALA A 149 -6.92 -27.66 2.54
C ALA A 149 -8.23 -28.20 1.94
N LEU A 150 -8.16 -29.28 1.14
CA LEU A 150 -9.28 -30.02 0.55
C LEU A 150 -9.59 -31.27 1.39
#